data_AF-A0A444V3T2-F1
#
_entry.id   AF-A0A444V3T2-F1
#
_cell.length_a   1.000
_cell.length_b   1.000
_cell.length_c   1.000
_cell.angle_alpha   90.00
_cell.angle_beta   90.00
_cell.angle_gamma   90.00
#
_symmetry.space_group_name_H-M   'P 1'
#
loop_
_entity.id
_entity.type
_entity.pdbx_description
1 polymer ?
#
loop_
_entity_poly.entity_id
_entity_poly.type
_entity_poly.pdbx_seq_one_letter_code
_entity_poly.pdbx_strand_id
1 'polypeptide(L)'
;KAQLVLLVILIAAIFNYVIGSFIPMESKESKGFFGYKGEIMMENMGPDFRDGETFFSVFAIFFPAATGILAGANISGDLADPQLAIPRGTLLAILITTIVYLGIAFSTGMLLFHCTVYLQVTDE
;
A
#
# COMPACT_ATOMS: atom_id res chain seq x y z
N LYS A 1 8.85 19.05 13.12
CA LYS A 1 7.64 18.85 13.97
C LYS A 1 6.42 18.41 13.15
N ALA A 2 6.07 19.07 12.04
CA ALA A 2 4.97 18.65 11.16
C ALA A 2 5.14 17.23 10.55
N GLN A 3 6.37 16.85 10.14
CA GLN A 3 6.63 15.50 9.61
C GLN A 3 6.24 14.37 10.57
N LEU A 4 6.49 14.54 11.88
CA LEU A 4 6.10 13.54 12.89
C LEU A 4 4.57 13.44 13.00
N VAL A 5 3.87 14.58 12.91
CA VAL A 5 2.40 14.61 12.92
C VAL A 5 1.84 13.90 11.70
N LEU A 6 2.37 14.19 10.50
CA LEU A 6 1.96 13.52 9.27
C LEU A 6 2.23 12.01 9.30
N LEU A 7 3.37 11.61 9.87
CA LEU A 7 3.70 10.20 10.05
C LEU A 7 2.70 9.49 10.98
N VAL A 8 2.31 10.12 12.08
CA VAL A 8 1.31 9.56 13.00
C VAL A 8 -0.05 9.40 12.34
N ILE A 9 -0.49 10.40 11.56
CA ILE A 9 -1.75 10.34 10.81
C ILE A 9 -1.71 9.21 9.77
N LEU A 10 -0.59 9.06 9.04
CA LEU A 10 -0.41 7.99 8.07
C LEU A 10 -0.49 6.61 8.73
N ILE A 11 0.21 6.43 9.85
CA ILE A 11 0.16 5.18 10.62
C ILE A 11 -1.27 4.90 11.10
N ALA A 12 -1.98 5.90 11.61
CA ALA A 12 -3.38 5.77 12.02
C ALA A 12 -4.30 5.40 10.84
N ALA A 13 -4.07 5.95 9.65
CA ALA A 13 -4.82 5.60 8.45
C ALA A 13 -4.59 4.13 8.02
N ILE A 14 -3.35 3.66 8.09
CA ILE A 14 -3.02 2.24 7.84
C ILE A 14 -3.72 1.33 8.85
N PHE A 15 -3.68 1.66 10.14
CA PHE A 15 -4.41 0.91 11.16
C PHE A 15 -5.92 0.92 10.94
N ASN A 16 -6.49 2.06 10.56
CA ASN A 16 -7.91 2.17 10.25
C ASN A 16 -8.30 1.28 9.06
N TYR A 17 -7.47 1.21 8.02
CA TYR A 17 -7.65 0.28 6.91
C TYR A 17 -7.66 -1.18 7.39
N VAL A 18 -6.66 -1.57 8.19
CA VAL A 18 -6.55 -2.95 8.70
C VAL A 18 -7.72 -3.32 9.59
N ILE A 19 -8.14 -2.46 10.52
CA ILE A 19 -9.32 -2.72 11.35
C ILE A 19 -10.58 -2.79 10.47
N GLY A 20 -10.70 -1.89 9.50
CA GLY A 20 -11.81 -1.84 8.57
C GLY A 20 -11.92 -3.07 7.67
N SER A 21 -10.80 -3.72 7.32
CA SER A 21 -10.80 -4.93 6.49
C SER A 21 -11.36 -6.16 7.24
N PHE A 22 -11.24 -6.20 8.57
CA PHE A 22 -11.78 -7.27 9.39
C PHE A 22 -13.27 -7.14 9.73
N ILE A 23 -13.89 -6.00 9.45
CA ILE A 23 -15.30 -5.73 9.78
C ILE A 23 -16.15 -5.78 8.49
N PRO A 24 -16.71 -6.95 8.12
CA PRO A 24 -17.68 -7.03 7.03
C PRO A 24 -18.97 -6.31 7.42
N MET A 25 -19.48 -5.47 6.50
CA MET A 25 -20.79 -4.83 6.64
C MET A 25 -21.59 -5.10 5.37
N GLU A 26 -22.84 -5.54 5.51
CA GLU A 26 -23.76 -5.78 4.38
C GLU A 26 -23.89 -4.57 3.44
N SER A 27 -23.82 -3.35 4.00
CA SER A 27 -23.87 -2.12 3.20
C SER A 27 -22.69 -1.92 2.26
N LYS A 28 -21.56 -2.62 2.47
CA LYS A 28 -20.36 -2.57 1.64
C LYS A 28 -20.30 -3.69 0.60
N GLU A 29 -21.18 -4.69 0.66
CA GLU A 29 -21.23 -5.79 -0.32
C GLU A 29 -21.57 -5.28 -1.72
N SER A 30 -22.43 -4.27 -1.83
CA SER A 30 -22.75 -3.60 -3.11
C SER A 30 -21.54 -2.92 -3.75
N LYS A 31 -20.50 -2.62 -2.96
CA LYS A 31 -19.20 -2.09 -3.39
C LYS A 31 -18.14 -3.18 -3.49
N GLY A 32 -18.53 -4.45 -3.65
CA GLY A 32 -17.62 -5.55 -3.88
C GLY A 32 -16.78 -5.98 -2.67
N PHE A 33 -17.10 -5.47 -1.47
CA PHE A 33 -16.41 -5.81 -0.23
C PHE A 33 -17.14 -6.93 0.50
N PHE A 34 -16.55 -8.13 0.50
CA PHE A 34 -17.21 -9.33 1.04
C PHE A 34 -16.49 -9.95 2.24
N GLY A 35 -15.50 -9.25 2.81
CA GLY A 35 -14.62 -9.82 3.82
C GLY A 35 -13.56 -10.75 3.20
N TYR A 36 -12.71 -11.33 4.05
CA TYR A 36 -11.66 -12.26 3.61
C TYR A 36 -12.25 -13.57 3.10
N LYS A 37 -12.28 -13.74 1.77
CA LYS A 37 -12.74 -14.99 1.13
C LYS A 37 -11.63 -15.58 0.25
N GLY A 38 -11.38 -16.87 0.40
CA GLY A 38 -10.36 -17.59 -0.38
C GLY A 38 -10.69 -17.68 -1.88
N GLU A 39 -11.99 -17.66 -2.23
CA GLU A 39 -12.45 -17.66 -3.62
C GLU A 39 -12.02 -16.38 -4.36
N ILE A 40 -12.23 -15.22 -3.73
CA ILE A 40 -11.81 -13.91 -4.25
C ILE A 40 -10.29 -13.86 -4.43
N MET A 41 -9.55 -14.43 -3.47
CA MET A 41 -8.10 -14.53 -3.57
C MET A 41 -7.67 -15.29 -4.82
N MET A 42 -8.26 -16.46 -5.09
CA MET A 42 -7.92 -17.29 -6.24
C MET A 42 -8.26 -16.60 -7.57
N GLU A 43 -9.39 -15.88 -7.62
CA GLU A 43 -9.77 -15.09 -8.80
C GLU A 43 -8.80 -13.92 -9.06
N ASN A 44 -8.29 -13.28 -7.99
CA ASN A 44 -7.36 -12.17 -8.07
C ASN A 44 -5.87 -12.57 -8.18
N MET A 45 -5.52 -13.86 -8.19
CA MET A 45 -4.12 -14.29 -8.29
C MET A 45 -3.51 -14.04 -9.67
N GLY A 46 -4.34 -14.04 -10.72
CA GLY A 46 -3.91 -13.82 -12.09
C GLY A 46 -3.87 -12.33 -12.45
N PRO A 47 -2.93 -11.88 -13.30
CA PRO A 47 -3.00 -10.54 -13.86
C PRO A 47 -4.14 -10.44 -14.89
N ASP A 48 -4.98 -9.41 -14.76
CA ASP A 48 -5.98 -9.01 -15.76
C ASP A 48 -5.70 -7.54 -16.12
N PHE A 49 -4.91 -7.32 -17.17
CA PHE A 49 -4.62 -5.97 -17.63
C PHE A 49 -5.75 -5.47 -18.52
N ARG A 50 -6.31 -4.30 -18.19
CA ARG A 50 -7.44 -3.68 -18.90
C ARG A 50 -6.97 -2.47 -19.70
N ASP A 51 -7.78 -2.02 -20.66
CA ASP A 51 -7.53 -0.81 -21.48
C ASP A 51 -6.21 -0.76 -22.23
N GLY A 52 -5.64 -1.93 -22.58
CA GLY A 52 -4.34 -2.00 -23.22
C GLY A 52 -3.16 -1.73 -22.29
N GLU A 53 -3.41 -1.69 -20.97
CA GLU A 53 -2.36 -1.63 -19.97
C GLU A 53 -1.49 -2.88 -20.03
N THR A 54 -0.24 -2.71 -19.62
CA THR A 54 0.74 -3.81 -19.58
C THR A 54 1.43 -3.81 -18.22
N PHE A 55 2.12 -4.90 -17.92
CA PHE A 55 2.94 -5.00 -16.70
C PHE A 55 3.86 -3.79 -16.50
N PHE A 56 4.53 -3.33 -17.57
CA PHE A 56 5.44 -2.19 -17.49
C PHE A 56 4.71 -0.86 -17.25
N SER A 57 3.49 -0.71 -17.77
CA SER A 57 2.68 0.49 -17.53
C SER A 57 2.26 0.58 -16.05
N VAL A 58 1.73 -0.52 -15.51
CA VAL A 58 1.36 -0.60 -14.08
C VAL A 58 2.60 -0.41 -13.18
N PHE A 59 3.74 -1.02 -13.56
CA PHE A 59 5.00 -0.83 -12.84
C PHE A 59 5.47 0.63 -12.85
N ALA A 60 5.32 1.35 -13.97
CA ALA A 60 5.71 2.75 -14.07
C ALA A 60 4.90 3.66 -13.13
N ILE A 61 3.63 3.34 -12.88
CA ILE A 61 2.77 4.04 -11.91
C ILE A 61 3.20 3.70 -10.47
N PHE A 62 3.57 2.45 -10.20
CA PHE A 62 4.00 2.01 -8.87
C PHE A 62 5.42 2.49 -8.49
N PHE A 63 6.32 2.63 -9.47
CA PHE A 63 7.73 2.94 -9.24
C PHE A 63 7.98 4.23 -8.43
N PRO A 64 7.28 5.35 -8.69
CA PRO A 64 7.37 6.57 -7.86
C PRO A 64 7.05 6.33 -6.37
N ALA A 65 6.16 5.39 -6.04
CA ALA A 65 5.81 5.09 -4.64
C ALA A 65 6.99 4.49 -3.86
N ALA A 66 7.87 3.73 -4.53
CA ALA A 66 9.03 3.07 -3.91
C ALA A 66 10.30 3.94 -3.86
N THR A 67 10.39 5.03 -4.65
CA THR A 67 11.64 5.79 -4.85
C THR A 67 11.89 6.93 -3.86
N GLY A 68 11.01 7.12 -2.85
CA GLY A 68 11.08 8.21 -1.87
C GLY A 68 12.25 8.19 -0.86
N ILE A 69 13.14 7.19 -0.93
CA ILE A 69 14.22 6.95 0.04
C ILE A 69 15.21 8.14 0.12
N LEU A 70 15.46 8.80 -1.02
CA LEU A 70 16.45 9.88 -1.11
C LEU A 70 16.02 11.16 -0.35
N ALA A 71 14.71 11.39 -0.16
CA ALA A 71 14.21 12.53 0.60
C ALA A 71 14.52 12.42 2.10
N GLY A 72 14.61 11.20 2.63
CA GLY A 72 14.96 10.94 4.04
C GLY A 72 16.42 11.28 4.37
N ALA A 73 17.33 11.12 3.41
CA ALA A 73 18.73 11.46 3.59
C ALA A 73 18.94 12.98 3.77
N ASN A 74 18.10 13.83 3.19
CA ASN A 74 18.29 15.29 3.23
C ASN A 74 18.04 15.92 4.63
N ILE A 75 17.34 15.21 5.53
CA ILE A 75 17.07 15.66 6.91
C ILE A 75 18.12 15.07 7.89
N SER A 76 18.99 14.19 7.39
CA SER A 76 19.94 13.43 8.22
C SER A 76 21.18 14.23 8.68
N GLY A 77 21.24 15.53 8.36
CA GLY A 77 22.32 16.43 8.77
C GLY A 77 22.40 16.72 10.28
N ASP A 78 21.36 16.37 11.05
CA ASP A 78 21.27 16.55 12.51
C ASP A 78 21.43 15.23 13.29
N LEU A 79 22.02 14.20 12.67
CA LEU A 79 22.29 12.93 13.35
C LEU A 79 23.66 12.94 14.03
N ALA A 80 23.71 12.39 15.24
CA ALA A 80 24.95 12.23 16.00
C ALA A 80 26.03 11.45 15.22
N ASP A 81 25.64 10.41 14.46
CA ASP A 81 26.52 9.57 13.64
C ASP A 81 25.91 9.25 12.26
N PRO A 82 26.00 10.15 11.26
CA PRO A 82 25.31 10.02 9.98
C PRO A 82 25.82 8.82 9.15
N GLN A 83 27.10 8.48 9.25
CA GLN A 83 27.71 7.39 8.46
C GLN A 83 27.12 6.00 8.77
N LEU A 84 26.66 5.78 10.00
CA LEU A 84 26.06 4.49 10.43
C LEU A 84 24.54 4.54 10.46
N ALA A 85 23.96 5.69 10.80
CA ALA A 85 22.54 5.81 11.01
C ALA A 85 21.73 5.93 9.71
N ILE A 86 22.28 6.59 8.67
CA ILE A 86 21.63 6.69 7.34
C ILE A 86 21.41 5.31 6.70
N PRO A 87 22.44 4.44 6.53
CA PRO A 87 22.24 3.16 5.88
C PRO A 87 21.34 2.22 6.68
N ARG A 88 21.45 2.20 8.02
CA ARG A 88 20.59 1.36 8.86
C ARG A 88 19.13 1.82 8.85
N GLY A 89 18.91 3.13 8.97
CA GLY A 89 17.56 3.71 8.91
C GLY A 89 16.90 3.47 7.55
N THR A 90 17.66 3.64 6.47
CA THR A 90 17.18 3.42 5.10
C THR A 90 16.79 1.97 4.85
N LEU A 91 17.65 1.01 5.19
CA LEU A 91 17.36 -0.42 5.00
C LEU A 91 16.16 -0.88 5.83
N LEU A 92 16.06 -0.41 7.08
CA LEU A 92 14.91 -0.73 7.93
C LEU A 92 13.61 -0.11 7.38
N ALA A 93 13.67 1.14 6.91
CA ALA A 93 12.51 1.80 6.31
C ALA A 93 12.03 1.05 5.06
N ILE A 94 12.94 0.65 4.17
CA ILE A 94 12.62 -0.15 2.97
C ILE A 94 11.96 -1.48 3.35
N LEU A 95 12.51 -2.17 4.35
CA LEU A 95 11.95 -3.45 4.80
C LEU A 95 10.52 -3.26 5.33
N ILE A 96 10.30 -2.24 6.18
CA ILE A 96 8.98 -1.96 6.74
C ILE A 96 7.98 -1.58 5.65
N THR A 97 8.33 -0.70 4.71
CA THR A 97 7.42 -0.28 3.63
C THR A 97 7.09 -1.44 2.70
N THR A 98 8.06 -2.32 2.41
CA THR A 98 7.83 -3.52 1.60
C THR A 98 6.82 -4.46 2.26
N ILE A 99 6.97 -4.71 3.56
CA ILE A 99 6.02 -5.56 4.32
C ILE A 99 4.62 -4.95 4.31
N VAL A 100 4.50 -3.63 4.51
CA VAL A 100 3.21 -2.93 4.50
C VAL A 100 2.56 -3.00 3.11
N TYR A 101 3.31 -2.77 2.03
CA TYR A 101 2.79 -2.87 0.67
C TYR A 101 2.31 -4.28 0.33
N LEU A 102 3.08 -5.31 0.67
CA LEU A 102 2.66 -6.70 0.44
C LEU A 102 1.44 -7.06 1.28
N GLY A 103 1.40 -6.60 2.53
CA GLY A 103 0.27 -6.84 3.43
C GLY A 103 -1.03 -6.22 2.91
N ILE A 104 -0.99 -4.97 2.46
CA ILE A 104 -2.16 -4.27 1.91
C ILE A 104 -2.59 -4.85 0.56
N ALA A 105 -1.64 -5.19 -0.32
CA ALA A 105 -1.93 -5.83 -1.60
C ALA A 105 -2.63 -7.19 -1.40
N PHE A 106 -2.10 -8.00 -0.48
CA PHE A 106 -2.69 -9.28 -0.13
C PHE A 106 -4.07 -9.13 0.49
N SER A 107 -4.24 -8.24 1.47
CA SER A 107 -5.54 -8.05 2.11
C SER A 107 -6.59 -7.52 1.15
N THR A 108 -6.23 -6.59 0.25
CA THR A 108 -7.15 -6.05 -0.76
C THR A 108 -7.55 -7.14 -1.76
N GLY A 109 -6.59 -7.95 -2.22
CA GLY A 109 -6.84 -9.05 -3.15
C GLY A 109 -7.73 -10.16 -2.58
N MET A 110 -7.81 -10.33 -1.25
CA MET A 110 -8.74 -11.26 -0.62
C MET A 110 -10.12 -10.69 -0.33
N LEU A 111 -10.24 -9.36 -0.34
CA LEU A 111 -11.37 -8.62 0.24
C LEU A 111 -12.31 -8.03 -0.82
N LEU A 112 -11.76 -7.63 -1.96
CA LEU A 112 -12.46 -6.97 -3.04
C LEU A 112 -12.48 -7.85 -4.29
N PHE A 113 -13.64 -7.97 -4.94
CA PHE A 113 -13.72 -8.60 -6.25
C PHE A 113 -13.00 -7.78 -7.32
N HIS A 114 -12.40 -8.49 -8.28
CA HIS A 114 -11.64 -7.94 -9.40
C HIS A 114 -12.37 -6.79 -10.12
N CYS A 115 -13.66 -6.99 -10.41
CA CYS A 115 -14.47 -6.01 -11.13
C CYS A 115 -14.65 -4.70 -10.34
N THR A 116 -14.67 -4.77 -9.01
CA THR A 116 -14.85 -3.58 -8.16
C THR A 116 -13.56 -2.82 -7.90
N VAL A 117 -12.42 -3.51 -7.81
CA VAL A 117 -11.11 -2.85 -7.74
C VAL A 117 -10.93 -1.91 -8.93
N TYR A 118 -11.35 -2.33 -10.11
CA TYR A 118 -11.25 -1.52 -11.32
C TYR A 118 -12.16 -0.28 -11.29
N LEU A 119 -13.44 -0.44 -10.92
CA LEU A 119 -14.38 0.70 -10.85
C LEU A 119 -13.92 1.78 -9.86
N GLN A 120 -13.31 1.39 -8.74
CA GLN A 120 -12.78 2.36 -7.77
C GLN A 120 -11.53 3.11 -8.26
N VAL A 121 -10.78 2.56 -9.22
CA VAL A 121 -9.59 3.21 -9.79
C VAL A 121 -9.95 4.12 -10.97
N THR A 122 -11.02 3.81 -11.71
CA THR A 122 -11.48 4.63 -12.85
C THR A 122 -12.46 5.74 -12.50
N ASP A 123 -12.96 5.78 -11.26
CA ASP A 123 -13.84 6.84 -10.75
C ASP A 123 -13.06 8.10 -10.24
N GLU A 124 -11.72 8.13 -10.42
CA GLU A 124 -10.89 9.35 -10.29
C GLU A 124 -10.52 9.92 -11.68
#